data_AF-A0A536Y5J0-F1
#
_entry.id   AF-A0A536Y5J0-F1
#
_cell.length_a   1.000
_cell.length_b   1.000
_cell.length_c   1.000
_cell.angle_alpha   90.00
_cell.angle_beta   90.00
_cell.angle_gamma   90.00
#
_symmetry.space_group_name_H-M   'P 1'
#
loop_
_entity.id
_entity.type
_entity.pdbx_description
1 polymer ?
#
loop_
_entity_poly.entity_id
_entity_poly.type
_entity_poly.pdbx_seq_one_letter_code
_entity_poly.pdbx_strand_id
1 'polypeptide(L)'
;MLKGTGLALVGIAFPGLALAGAQIYEPLAIEVRAGLQASIADKPAPRHAFADSESAVDWLAEMSHRLEARMPNFQSRVEFLRTVHFEANRAKLDPQLVLAVIQVESNFRKYAVSRSGARGYMQVMPFWVGLVGRQGDNLFSLRYNLRYGCVILKYYLDREKGDLFRALSRYNGSFGRPEYPNTVIGAWRSVWRYEGKLAAAHASTDAG
;
A
#
# COMPACT_ATOMS: atom_id res chain seq x y z
N MET A 1 -16.74 -12.46 -56.98
CA MET A 1 -16.12 -13.41 -56.02
C MET A 1 -14.63 -13.07 -56.03
N LEU A 2 -13.94 -12.71 -54.95
CA LEU A 2 -13.96 -13.18 -53.57
C LEU A 2 -13.36 -12.05 -52.67
N LYS A 3 -13.98 -11.78 -51.51
CA LYS A 3 -13.52 -10.81 -50.50
C LYS A 3 -12.45 -11.47 -49.62
N GLY A 4 -11.30 -10.82 -49.43
CA GLY A 4 -10.28 -11.21 -48.46
C GLY A 4 -10.42 -10.42 -47.16
N THR A 5 -10.84 -11.10 -46.11
CA THR A 5 -11.06 -10.59 -44.74
C THR A 5 -9.73 -10.27 -44.04
N GLY A 6 -9.60 -9.05 -43.54
CA GLY A 6 -8.53 -8.65 -42.63
C GLY A 6 -8.73 -9.25 -41.24
N LEU A 7 -7.68 -9.87 -40.71
CA LEU A 7 -7.65 -10.38 -39.33
C LEU A 7 -7.13 -9.26 -38.42
N ALA A 8 -8.03 -8.61 -37.70
CA ALA A 8 -7.69 -7.67 -36.64
C ALA A 8 -7.20 -8.47 -35.42
N LEU A 9 -5.91 -8.31 -35.07
CA LEU A 9 -5.35 -8.80 -33.81
C LEU A 9 -5.89 -7.93 -32.67
N VAL A 10 -6.94 -8.42 -32.01
CA VAL A 10 -7.41 -7.90 -30.73
C VAL A 10 -6.35 -8.22 -29.69
N GLY A 11 -5.61 -7.19 -29.25
CA GLY A 11 -4.68 -7.28 -28.15
C GLY A 11 -5.42 -7.58 -26.85
N ILE A 12 -5.25 -8.80 -26.33
CA ILE A 12 -5.74 -9.19 -25.01
C ILE A 12 -4.87 -8.48 -23.97
N ALA A 13 -5.47 -7.53 -23.24
CA ALA A 13 -4.85 -6.94 -22.07
C ALA A 13 -4.72 -8.01 -20.97
N PHE A 14 -3.50 -8.44 -20.66
CA PHE A 14 -3.24 -9.33 -19.53
C PHE A 14 -3.58 -8.62 -18.21
N PRO A 15 -4.38 -9.23 -17.32
CA PRO A 15 -4.66 -8.66 -16.01
C PRO A 15 -3.36 -8.69 -15.19
N GLY A 16 -2.89 -7.52 -14.78
CA GLY A 16 -1.59 -7.33 -14.11
C GLY A 16 -1.33 -8.35 -13.00
N LEU A 17 -0.24 -9.11 -13.17
CA LEU A 17 0.34 -9.92 -12.11
C LEU A 17 0.68 -9.01 -10.92
N ALA A 18 0.23 -9.40 -9.73
CA ALA A 18 0.74 -8.83 -8.48
C ALA A 18 2.27 -8.98 -8.49
N LEU A 19 2.99 -7.87 -8.35
CA LEU A 19 4.46 -7.84 -8.38
C LEU A 19 5.09 -8.30 -7.05
N ALA A 20 4.36 -9.06 -6.23
CA ALA A 20 4.87 -9.59 -4.98
C ALA A 20 5.98 -10.62 -5.25
N GLY A 21 7.21 -10.26 -4.89
CA GLY A 21 8.37 -11.14 -4.96
C GLY A 21 8.26 -12.30 -3.97
N ALA A 22 9.20 -13.25 -4.07
CA ALA A 22 9.29 -14.36 -3.13
C ALA A 22 10.01 -13.90 -1.85
N GLN A 23 9.35 -13.08 -1.03
CA GLN A 23 9.87 -12.67 0.28
C GLN A 23 10.20 -13.92 1.11
N ILE A 24 11.47 -14.04 1.52
CA ILE A 24 11.94 -15.16 2.33
C ILE A 24 11.85 -14.77 3.81
N TYR A 25 11.41 -15.73 4.64
CA TYR A 25 11.42 -15.58 6.08
C TYR A 25 12.86 -15.41 6.58
N GLU A 26 13.09 -14.36 7.35
CA GLU A 26 14.34 -14.14 8.07
C GLU A 26 14.09 -14.23 9.58
N PRO A 27 14.88 -15.02 10.33
CA PRO A 27 14.71 -15.12 11.77
C PRO A 27 14.76 -13.76 12.47
N LEU A 28 13.68 -13.42 13.19
CA LEU A 28 13.62 -12.22 14.01
C LEU A 28 14.12 -12.49 15.42
N ALA A 29 14.94 -11.56 15.93
CA ALA A 29 15.26 -11.46 17.35
C ALA A 29 13.97 -11.39 18.19
N ILE A 30 14.02 -11.91 19.41
CA ILE A 30 12.84 -12.06 20.29
C ILE A 30 12.21 -10.70 20.57
N GLU A 31 13.04 -9.69 20.80
CA GLU A 31 12.65 -8.32 21.13
C GLU A 31 11.98 -7.64 19.95
N VAL A 32 12.55 -7.83 18.75
CA VAL A 32 11.96 -7.33 17.49
C VAL A 32 10.59 -7.95 17.28
N ARG A 33 10.47 -9.27 17.47
CA ARG A 33 9.20 -9.98 17.33
C ARG A 33 8.15 -9.46 18.33
N ALA A 34 8.53 -9.29 19.59
CA ALA A 34 7.66 -8.76 20.63
C ALA A 34 7.17 -7.33 20.31
N GLY A 35 8.07 -6.46 19.83
CA GLY A 35 7.73 -5.10 19.42
C GLY A 35 6.75 -5.06 18.24
N LEU A 36 6.95 -5.93 17.24
CA LEU A 36 6.03 -6.04 16.10
C LEU A 36 4.67 -6.60 16.52
N GLN A 37 4.65 -7.59 17.40
CA GLN A 37 3.40 -8.16 17.93
C GLN A 37 2.61 -7.11 18.72
N ALA A 38 3.28 -6.32 19.56
CA ALA A 38 2.65 -5.19 20.25
C ALA A 38 2.07 -4.17 19.26
N SER A 39 2.82 -3.82 18.21
CA SER A 39 2.39 -2.91 17.16
C SER A 39 1.15 -3.41 16.41
N ILE A 40 1.02 -4.72 16.17
CA ILE A 40 -0.15 -5.33 15.52
C ILE A 40 -1.35 -5.41 16.47
N ALA A 41 -1.11 -5.72 17.74
CA ALA A 41 -2.14 -5.93 18.76
C ALA A 41 -2.90 -4.65 19.17
N ASP A 42 -2.28 -3.48 19.03
CA ASP A 42 -2.82 -2.22 19.57
C ASP A 42 -4.15 -1.79 18.91
N LYS A 43 -5.04 -1.08 19.62
CA LYS A 43 -6.45 -0.84 19.21
C LYS A 43 -6.56 0.18 18.06
N PRO A 44 -7.61 0.12 17.21
CA PRO A 44 -7.78 1.10 16.13
C PRO A 44 -8.15 2.47 16.71
N ALA A 45 -7.83 3.56 16.00
CA ALA A 45 -8.30 4.88 16.42
C ALA A 45 -9.82 4.99 16.26
N PRO A 46 -10.46 5.84 17.08
CA PRO A 46 -11.86 6.21 16.89
C PRO A 46 -12.07 6.79 15.49
N ARG A 47 -13.16 6.40 14.81
CA ARG A 47 -13.50 6.87 13.45
C ARG A 47 -13.57 8.39 13.31
N HIS A 48 -13.80 9.10 14.41
CA HIS A 48 -13.98 10.55 14.43
C HIS A 48 -12.66 11.33 14.34
N ALA A 49 -11.53 10.76 14.80
CA ALA A 49 -10.24 11.45 14.84
C ALA A 49 -9.72 11.91 13.46
N PHE A 50 -10.20 11.29 12.37
CA PHE A 50 -9.86 11.67 11.01
C PHE A 50 -10.73 12.81 10.47
N ALA A 51 -11.97 12.96 10.95
CA ALA A 51 -12.93 13.92 10.42
C ALA A 51 -12.70 15.35 10.92
N ASP A 52 -11.94 15.52 12.00
CA ASP A 52 -11.78 16.80 12.70
C ASP A 52 -10.66 17.68 12.11
N SER A 53 -9.94 17.20 11.08
CA SER A 53 -8.86 17.93 10.43
C SER A 53 -9.25 18.31 8.99
N GLU A 54 -9.28 19.61 8.70
CA GLU A 54 -9.57 20.15 7.36
C GLU A 54 -8.64 19.56 6.28
N SER A 55 -7.35 19.41 6.61
CA SER A 55 -6.37 18.81 5.70
C SER A 55 -6.63 17.31 5.43
N ALA A 56 -7.17 16.59 6.42
CA ALA A 56 -7.56 15.18 6.26
C ALA A 56 -8.80 15.04 5.36
N VAL A 57 -9.75 15.97 5.45
CA VAL A 57 -10.92 16.02 4.57
C VAL A 57 -10.51 16.32 3.13
N ASP A 58 -9.64 17.30 2.91
CA ASP A 58 -9.13 17.64 1.59
C ASP A 58 -8.32 16.50 0.96
N TRP A 59 -7.45 15.84 1.75
CA TRP A 59 -6.73 14.65 1.32
C TRP A 59 -7.70 13.53 0.93
N LEU A 60 -8.74 13.29 1.73
CA LEU A 60 -9.72 12.24 1.46
C LEU A 60 -10.49 12.51 0.18
N ALA A 61 -10.91 13.75 -0.05
CA ALA A 61 -11.61 14.15 -1.27
C ALA A 61 -10.72 13.91 -2.51
N GLU A 62 -9.48 14.39 -2.47
CA GLU A 62 -8.53 14.25 -3.57
C GLU A 62 -8.20 12.78 -3.87
N MET A 63 -7.85 12.00 -2.82
CA MET A 63 -7.54 10.58 -3.00
C MET A 63 -8.76 9.75 -3.43
N SER A 64 -9.96 10.12 -2.97
CA SER A 64 -11.21 9.47 -3.40
C SER A 64 -11.47 9.66 -4.88
N HIS A 65 -11.23 10.87 -5.41
CA HIS A 65 -11.33 11.14 -6.84
C HIS A 65 -10.32 10.30 -7.64
N ARG A 66 -9.03 10.29 -7.25
CA ARG A 66 -7.99 9.50 -7.94
C ARG A 66 -8.26 7.99 -7.96
N LEU A 67 -8.94 7.48 -6.93
CA LEU A 67 -9.18 6.05 -6.76
C LEU A 67 -10.50 5.56 -7.36
N GLU A 68 -11.36 6.47 -7.83
CA GLU A 68 -12.70 6.16 -8.32
C GLU A 68 -12.74 5.07 -9.39
N ALA A 69 -11.86 5.15 -10.39
CA ALA A 69 -11.79 4.17 -11.47
C ALA A 69 -11.44 2.75 -10.99
N ARG A 70 -10.73 2.61 -9.86
CA ARG A 70 -10.30 1.31 -9.31
C ARG A 70 -11.24 0.81 -8.21
N MET A 71 -11.94 1.71 -7.52
CA MET A 71 -12.90 1.39 -6.46
C MET A 71 -14.18 2.20 -6.64
N PRO A 72 -15.08 1.84 -7.58
CA PRO A 72 -16.25 2.67 -7.92
C PRO A 72 -17.23 2.89 -6.77
N ASN A 73 -17.37 1.91 -5.86
CA ASN A 73 -18.23 2.03 -4.69
C ASN A 73 -17.68 3.08 -3.71
N PHE A 74 -18.38 4.21 -3.59
CA PHE A 74 -17.95 5.35 -2.77
C PHE A 74 -17.74 5.01 -1.29
N GLN A 75 -18.66 4.28 -0.67
CA GLN A 75 -18.54 3.93 0.76
C GLN A 75 -17.30 3.08 1.03
N SER A 76 -17.08 2.05 0.21
CA SER A 76 -15.90 1.18 0.31
C SER A 76 -14.61 1.94 0.04
N ARG A 77 -14.61 2.87 -0.92
CA ARG A 77 -13.47 3.72 -1.26
C ARG A 77 -13.10 4.65 -0.10
N VAL A 78 -14.09 5.29 0.52
CA VAL A 78 -13.87 6.17 1.68
C VAL A 78 -13.40 5.37 2.90
N GLU A 79 -13.99 4.21 3.17
CA GLU A 79 -13.54 3.33 4.27
C GLU A 79 -12.09 2.85 4.05
N PHE A 80 -11.75 2.46 2.82
CA PHE A 80 -10.40 2.09 2.43
C PHE A 80 -9.41 3.22 2.69
N LEU A 81 -9.69 4.43 2.19
CA LEU A 81 -8.78 5.58 2.34
C LEU A 81 -8.60 6.01 3.80
N ARG A 82 -9.67 6.02 4.60
CA ARG A 82 -9.59 6.27 6.05
C ARG A 82 -8.72 5.22 6.75
N THR A 83 -8.85 3.96 6.37
CA THR A 83 -8.05 2.88 6.96
C THR A 83 -6.58 2.96 6.55
N VAL A 84 -6.30 3.27 5.27
CA VAL A 84 -4.93 3.53 4.79
C VAL A 84 -4.30 4.66 5.58
N HIS A 85 -4.98 5.81 5.66
CA HIS A 85 -4.45 6.96 6.37
C HIS A 85 -4.20 6.63 7.85
N PHE A 86 -5.14 5.95 8.51
CA PHE A 86 -4.99 5.57 9.91
C PHE A 86 -3.80 4.63 10.15
N GLU A 87 -3.73 3.49 9.45
CA GLU A 87 -2.68 2.49 9.67
C GLU A 87 -1.30 2.99 9.20
N ALA A 88 -1.24 3.84 8.17
CA ALA A 88 0.01 4.49 7.74
C ALA A 88 0.54 5.45 8.82
N ASN A 89 -0.29 6.40 9.29
CA ASN A 89 0.12 7.36 10.33
C ASN A 89 0.52 6.67 11.63
N ARG A 90 -0.23 5.64 12.03
CA ARG A 90 0.09 4.81 13.19
C ARG A 90 1.48 4.17 13.08
N ALA A 91 1.82 3.65 11.90
CA ALA A 91 3.14 3.09 11.62
C ALA A 91 4.22 4.16 11.34
N LYS A 92 3.87 5.46 11.39
CA LYS A 92 4.73 6.59 11.01
C LYS A 92 5.23 6.49 9.57
N LEU A 93 4.33 6.10 8.67
CA LEU A 93 4.54 6.06 7.22
C LEU A 93 3.69 7.12 6.54
N ASP A 94 4.18 7.62 5.41
CA ASP A 94 3.39 8.48 4.53
C ASP A 94 2.21 7.67 3.92
N PRO A 95 0.94 8.10 4.11
CA PRO A 95 -0.22 7.46 3.48
C PRO A 95 -0.11 7.32 1.97
N GLN A 96 0.53 8.26 1.28
CA GLN A 96 0.67 8.27 -0.17
C GLN A 96 1.71 7.24 -0.64
N LEU A 97 2.76 7.00 0.16
CA LEU A 97 3.68 5.89 -0.06
C LEU A 97 2.95 4.55 0.09
N VAL A 98 2.07 4.42 1.09
CA VAL A 98 1.27 3.20 1.29
C VAL A 98 0.31 2.97 0.12
N LEU A 99 -0.34 4.01 -0.41
CA LEU A 99 -1.16 3.91 -1.63
C LEU A 99 -0.34 3.45 -2.84
N ALA A 100 0.89 3.95 -2.99
CA ALA A 100 1.79 3.52 -4.05
C ALA A 100 2.16 2.03 -3.93
N VAL A 101 2.48 1.56 -2.73
CA VAL A 101 2.72 0.13 -2.47
C VAL A 101 1.50 -0.70 -2.83
N ILE A 102 0.30 -0.32 -2.38
CA ILE A 102 -0.94 -1.05 -2.67
C ILE A 102 -1.24 -1.10 -4.18
N GLN A 103 -0.97 -0.01 -4.90
CA GLN A 103 -1.11 0.03 -6.35
C GLN A 103 -0.23 -1.03 -7.02
N VAL A 104 1.06 -1.11 -6.65
CA VAL A 104 2.01 -2.05 -7.25
C VAL A 104 1.73 -3.49 -6.83
N GLU A 105 1.35 -3.69 -5.57
CA GLU A 105 1.13 -5.03 -5.01
C GLU A 105 -0.15 -5.69 -5.50
N SER A 106 -1.28 -4.98 -5.46
CA SER A 106 -2.59 -5.57 -5.75
C SER A 106 -3.40 -4.83 -6.79
N ASN A 107 -2.99 -3.62 -7.18
CA ASN A 107 -3.83 -2.65 -7.89
C ASN A 107 -5.19 -2.50 -7.19
N PHE A 108 -5.17 -2.37 -5.85
CA PHE A 108 -6.34 -2.17 -4.99
C PHE A 108 -7.34 -3.35 -4.97
N ARG A 109 -6.88 -4.56 -5.28
CA ARG A 109 -7.72 -5.77 -5.23
C ARG A 109 -7.67 -6.43 -3.85
N LYS A 110 -8.81 -6.36 -3.13
CA LYS A 110 -8.97 -6.95 -1.78
C LYS A 110 -8.59 -8.43 -1.68
N TYR A 111 -8.95 -9.22 -2.70
CA TYR A 111 -8.76 -10.68 -2.71
C TYR A 111 -7.59 -11.12 -3.60
N ALA A 112 -6.62 -10.23 -3.86
CA ALA A 112 -5.43 -10.60 -4.61
C ALA A 112 -4.62 -11.69 -3.88
N VAL A 113 -4.18 -12.71 -4.63
CA VAL A 113 -3.28 -13.76 -4.17
C VAL A 113 -2.15 -13.91 -5.19
N SER A 114 -0.89 -13.79 -4.75
CA SER A 114 0.26 -14.01 -5.62
C SER A 114 0.55 -15.50 -5.81
N ARG A 115 1.40 -15.84 -6.79
CA ARG A 115 1.90 -17.21 -6.98
C ARG A 115 2.66 -17.74 -5.76
N SER A 116 3.31 -16.85 -5.02
CA SER A 116 4.05 -17.16 -3.78
C SER A 116 3.14 -17.23 -2.54
N GLY A 117 1.84 -16.97 -2.69
CA GLY A 117 0.85 -17.04 -1.61
C GLY A 117 0.66 -15.75 -0.82
N ALA A 118 1.21 -14.62 -1.27
CA ALA A 118 0.99 -13.30 -0.68
C ALA A 118 -0.48 -12.89 -0.83
N ARG A 119 -1.06 -12.20 0.17
CA ARG A 119 -2.52 -11.95 0.23
C ARG A 119 -2.89 -10.48 0.41
N GLY A 120 -3.99 -10.09 -0.24
CA GLY A 120 -4.70 -8.83 -0.01
C GLY A 120 -4.01 -7.59 -0.60
N TYR A 121 -4.42 -6.41 -0.13
CA TYR A 121 -4.05 -5.10 -0.70
C TYR A 121 -2.53 -4.86 -0.76
N MET A 122 -1.82 -5.14 0.32
CA MET A 122 -0.37 -4.95 0.45
C MET A 122 0.42 -6.26 0.26
N GLN A 123 -0.23 -7.31 -0.25
CA GLN A 123 0.37 -8.63 -0.53
C GLN A 123 1.23 -9.13 0.63
N VAL A 124 0.63 -9.23 1.82
CA VAL A 124 1.32 -9.73 3.01
C VAL A 124 1.47 -11.25 2.93
N MET A 125 2.67 -11.74 3.22
CA MET A 125 2.93 -13.18 3.30
C MET A 125 2.32 -13.82 4.56
N PRO A 126 1.65 -14.99 4.46
CA PRO A 126 1.00 -15.63 5.60
C PRO A 126 1.90 -15.94 6.80
N PHE A 127 3.21 -16.16 6.58
CA PHE A 127 4.14 -16.44 7.68
C PHE A 127 4.23 -15.29 8.69
N TRP A 128 3.97 -14.05 8.27
CA TRP A 128 3.96 -12.89 9.17
C TRP A 128 2.87 -13.02 10.25
N VAL A 129 1.71 -13.59 9.90
CA VAL A 129 0.65 -13.86 10.88
C VAL A 129 1.12 -14.88 11.92
N GLY A 130 1.84 -15.91 11.50
CA GLY A 130 2.41 -16.90 12.43
C GLY A 130 3.54 -16.32 13.31
N LEU A 131 4.23 -15.28 12.85
CA LEU A 131 5.41 -14.73 13.51
C LEU A 131 5.09 -13.64 14.53
N VAL A 132 4.19 -12.73 14.17
CA VAL A 132 3.91 -11.49 14.94
C VAL A 132 2.41 -11.25 15.12
N GLY A 133 1.58 -12.17 14.64
CA GLY A 133 0.14 -12.06 14.60
C GLY A 133 -0.60 -12.80 15.70
N ARG A 134 -1.93 -12.80 15.57
CA ARG A 134 -2.82 -13.65 16.36
C ARG A 134 -3.41 -14.75 15.49
N GLN A 135 -3.69 -15.91 16.08
CA GLN A 135 -4.46 -16.95 15.39
C GLN A 135 -5.82 -16.37 14.95
N GLY A 136 -6.16 -16.59 13.68
CA GLY A 136 -7.42 -16.11 13.10
C GLY A 136 -7.35 -14.75 12.41
N ASP A 137 -6.22 -14.03 12.46
CA ASP A 137 -6.05 -12.78 11.69
C ASP A 137 -6.14 -13.08 10.18
N ASN A 138 -7.16 -12.50 9.53
CA ASN A 138 -7.45 -12.73 8.12
C ASN A 138 -6.81 -11.63 7.24
N LEU A 139 -5.80 -12.00 6.43
CA LEU A 139 -5.12 -11.08 5.52
C LEU A 139 -5.98 -10.56 4.35
N PHE A 140 -7.21 -11.04 4.16
CA PHE A 140 -8.18 -10.44 3.25
C PHE A 140 -9.08 -9.38 3.91
N SER A 141 -9.00 -9.23 5.24
CA SER A 141 -9.63 -8.12 5.93
C SER A 141 -8.86 -6.83 5.64
N LEU A 142 -9.58 -5.78 5.25
CA LEU A 142 -9.02 -4.46 4.96
C LEU A 142 -8.08 -3.99 6.07
N ARG A 143 -8.57 -4.04 7.31
CA ARG A 143 -7.84 -3.53 8.47
C ARG A 143 -6.60 -4.36 8.78
N TYR A 144 -6.72 -5.69 8.84
CA TYR A 144 -5.57 -6.54 9.14
C TYR A 144 -4.53 -6.44 8.03
N ASN A 145 -4.94 -6.46 6.76
CA ASN A 145 -3.98 -6.38 5.67
C ASN A 145 -3.15 -5.10 5.71
N LEU A 146 -3.80 -3.94 5.86
CA LEU A 146 -3.11 -2.65 5.92
C LEU A 146 -2.25 -2.53 7.18
N ARG A 147 -2.72 -3.02 8.33
CA ARG A 147 -1.94 -3.02 9.56
C ARG A 147 -0.64 -3.81 9.42
N TYR A 148 -0.73 -5.06 8.96
CA TYR A 148 0.45 -5.89 8.79
C TYR A 148 1.40 -5.27 7.76
N GLY A 149 0.88 -4.86 6.59
CA GLY A 149 1.70 -4.26 5.56
C GLY A 149 2.44 -3.00 6.04
N CYS A 150 1.75 -2.09 6.74
CA CYS A 150 2.37 -0.89 7.31
C CYS A 150 3.42 -1.23 8.39
N VAL A 151 3.13 -2.15 9.32
CA VAL A 151 4.08 -2.56 10.37
C VAL A 151 5.32 -3.21 9.77
N ILE A 152 5.17 -4.08 8.77
CA ILE A 152 6.27 -4.77 8.09
C ILE A 152 7.11 -3.78 7.27
N LEU A 153 6.47 -2.86 6.54
CA LEU A 153 7.19 -1.83 5.77
C LEU A 153 7.98 -0.92 6.70
N LYS A 154 7.38 -0.48 7.81
CA LYS A 154 8.08 0.32 8.83
C LYS A 154 9.26 -0.43 9.43
N TYR A 155 9.09 -1.71 9.75
CA TYR A 155 10.17 -2.56 10.22
C TYR A 155 11.38 -2.58 9.26
N TYR A 156 11.13 -2.78 7.96
CA TYR A 156 12.22 -2.77 6.99
C TYR A 156 12.83 -1.39 6.79
N LEU A 157 12.04 -0.33 6.89
CA LEU A 157 12.55 1.04 6.84
C LEU A 157 13.50 1.33 8.00
N ASP A 158 13.14 0.93 9.22
CA ASP A 158 14.00 1.08 10.39
C ASP A 158 15.27 0.25 10.27
N ARG A 159 15.13 -0.99 9.80
CA ARG A 159 16.26 -1.89 9.59
C ARG A 159 17.26 -1.37 8.57
N GLU A 160 16.77 -0.73 7.52
CA GLU A 160 17.59 -0.10 6.48
C GLU A 160 17.91 1.37 6.78
N LYS A 161 17.73 1.81 8.04
CA LYS A 161 18.11 3.15 8.53
C LYS A 161 17.49 4.29 7.72
N GLY A 162 16.25 4.11 7.28
CA GLY A 162 15.52 5.09 6.47
C GLY A 162 15.77 5.00 4.97
N ASP A 163 16.62 4.08 4.49
CA ASP A 163 16.78 3.86 3.05
C ASP A 163 15.52 3.15 2.49
N LEU A 164 14.63 3.97 1.92
CA LEU A 164 13.38 3.51 1.36
C LEU A 164 13.57 2.50 0.22
N PHE A 165 14.59 2.68 -0.62
CA PHE A 165 14.84 1.79 -1.75
C PHE A 165 15.18 0.38 -1.26
N ARG A 166 16.07 0.29 -0.26
CA ARG A 166 16.46 -0.98 0.35
C ARG A 166 15.33 -1.59 1.16
N ALA A 167 14.55 -0.77 1.87
CA ALA A 167 13.37 -1.22 2.60
C ALA A 167 12.31 -1.86 1.68
N LEU A 168 11.98 -1.20 0.55
CA LEU A 168 11.07 -1.74 -0.46
C LEU A 168 11.61 -3.02 -1.09
N SER A 169 12.92 -3.10 -1.33
CA SER A 169 13.56 -4.31 -1.85
C SER A 169 13.35 -5.50 -0.91
N ARG A 170 13.46 -5.29 0.41
CA ARG A 170 13.20 -6.33 1.41
C ARG A 170 11.73 -6.66 1.59
N TYR A 171 10.87 -5.65 1.57
CA TYR A 171 9.43 -5.82 1.68
C TYR A 171 8.92 -6.76 0.59
N ASN A 172 9.37 -6.55 -0.65
CA ASN A 172 9.04 -7.39 -1.79
C ASN A 172 9.79 -8.72 -1.82
N GLY A 173 11.03 -8.74 -1.35
CA GLY A 173 11.95 -9.88 -1.53
C GLY A 173 12.75 -9.83 -2.83
N SER A 174 12.94 -8.65 -3.43
CA SER A 174 13.68 -8.48 -4.69
C SER A 174 15.22 -8.55 -4.53
N PHE A 175 15.75 -8.84 -3.35
CA PHE A 175 17.20 -8.95 -3.04
C PHE A 175 18.06 -7.81 -3.61
N GLY A 176 17.56 -6.57 -3.56
CA GLY A 176 18.27 -5.38 -4.03
C GLY A 176 18.10 -5.08 -5.52
N ARG A 177 17.22 -5.80 -6.23
CA ARG A 177 16.88 -5.45 -7.61
C ARG A 177 16.00 -4.18 -7.67
N PRO A 178 16.26 -3.29 -8.65
CA PRO A 178 15.71 -1.93 -8.66
C PRO A 178 14.28 -1.83 -9.17
N GLU A 179 13.75 -2.83 -9.88
CA GLU A 179 12.49 -2.70 -10.62
C GLU A 179 11.31 -2.44 -9.68
N TYR A 180 11.20 -3.23 -8.60
CA TYR A 180 10.12 -3.05 -7.63
C TYR A 180 10.21 -1.71 -6.89
N PRO A 181 11.34 -1.34 -6.24
CA PRO A 181 11.47 -0.05 -5.57
C PRO A 181 11.21 1.13 -6.52
N ASN A 182 11.76 1.10 -7.74
CA ASN A 182 11.56 2.18 -8.71
C ASN A 182 10.09 2.31 -9.13
N THR A 183 9.39 1.20 -9.28
CA THR A 183 7.96 1.21 -9.62
C THR A 183 7.13 1.84 -8.51
N VAL A 184 7.40 1.48 -7.24
CA VAL A 184 6.70 2.06 -6.08
C VAL A 184 7.03 3.55 -5.92
N ILE A 185 8.31 3.92 -5.95
CA ILE A 185 8.75 5.31 -5.82
C ILE A 185 8.20 6.17 -6.98
N GLY A 186 8.19 5.62 -8.19
CA GLY A 186 7.61 6.27 -9.37
C GLY A 186 6.11 6.54 -9.19
N ALA A 187 5.34 5.55 -8.73
CA ALA A 187 3.92 5.73 -8.44
C ALA A 187 3.69 6.72 -7.30
N TRP A 188 4.50 6.67 -6.24
CA TRP A 188 4.42 7.60 -5.11
C TRP A 188 4.61 9.04 -5.56
N ARG A 189 5.64 9.32 -6.36
CA ARG A 189 5.98 10.67 -6.81
C ARG A 189 5.08 11.22 -7.90
N SER A 190 4.57 10.37 -8.80
CA SER A 190 3.81 10.81 -9.98
C SER A 190 2.29 10.71 -9.80
N VAL A 191 1.79 9.67 -9.12
CA VAL A 191 0.35 9.41 -8.99
C VAL A 191 -0.19 9.86 -7.65
N TRP A 192 0.56 9.63 -6.57
CA TRP A 192 0.05 9.78 -5.20
C TRP A 192 0.55 11.01 -4.46
N ARG A 193 1.54 11.74 -4.99
CA ARG A 193 2.04 12.98 -4.38
C ARG A 193 0.90 13.95 -4.15
N TYR A 194 0.83 14.47 -2.93
CA TYR A 194 -0.14 15.46 -2.50
C TYR A 194 0.46 16.33 -1.39
N GLU A 195 0.55 17.63 -1.64
CA GLU A 195 1.22 18.59 -0.75
C GLU A 195 0.22 19.37 0.12
N GLY A 196 -1.08 19.12 -0.02
CA GLY A 196 -2.12 19.91 0.62
C GLY A 196 -2.46 21.18 -0.16
N LYS A 197 -3.72 21.62 -0.10
CA LYS A 197 -4.15 22.87 -0.74
C LYS A 197 -3.47 24.11 -0.13
N LEU A 198 -3.20 24.08 1.17
CA LEU A 198 -2.53 25.17 1.89
C LEU A 198 -1.06 25.34 1.48
N ALA A 199 -0.31 24.27 1.20
CA ALA A 199 1.07 24.39 0.73
C ALA A 199 1.14 24.87 -0.72
N ALA A 200 0.20 24.41 -1.57
CA ALA A 200 0.10 24.85 -2.96
C ALA A 200 -0.23 26.35 -3.09
N ALA A 201 -1.06 26.89 -2.19
CA ALA A 201 -1.38 28.32 -2.15
C ALA A 201 -0.14 29.18 -1.82
N HIS A 202 0.64 28.81 -0.79
CA HIS A 202 1.86 29.55 -0.43
C HIS A 202 2.94 29.48 -1.52
N ALA A 203 3.15 28.31 -2.16
CA ALA A 203 4.11 28.18 -3.25
C ALA A 203 3.77 29.02 -4.49
N SER A 204 2.48 29.35 -4.70
CA SER A 204 2.05 30.23 -5.80
C SER A 204 2.18 31.72 -5.50
N THR A 205 2.26 32.11 -4.21
CA THR A 205 2.44 33.51 -3.80
C THR A 205 3.91 33.93 -3.83
N ASP A 206 4.84 33.00 -3.60
CA ASP A 206 6.29 33.28 -3.61
C ASP A 206 6.91 33.26 -5.04
N ALA A 207 6.14 32.88 -6.06
CA ALA A 207 6.55 32.84 -7.46
C ALA A 207 6.06 34.06 -8.27
N GLY A 208 5.52 35.08 -7.61
CA GLY A 208 4.96 36.31 -8.19
C GLY A 208 5.79 37.56 -7.95
#